data_AF-A0A3P7E7E8-F1
#
_entry.id   AF-A0A3P7E7E8-F1
#
_cell.length_a   1.000
_cell.length_b   1.000
_cell.length_c   1.000
_cell.angle_alpha   90.00
_cell.angle_beta   90.00
_cell.angle_gamma   90.00
#
_symmetry.space_group_name_H-M   'P 1'
#
loop_
_entity.id
_entity.type
_entity.pdbx_description
1 polymer ?
#
loop_
_entity_poly.entity_id
_entity_poly.type
_entity_poly.pdbx_seq_one_letter_code
_entity_poly.pdbx_strand_id
1 'polypeptide(L)'
;MLKVLVDYHMQQTIPLLQAGLKVIAYETVPSYKEALAILKAADAIGYSYNFWISFSCKNGKQTNHNEDFCKSVEKIAHHPNILGIGINCTSPNYITPLLQSASTSVNSLPFIVYPNSGEVYEHSTKKWRSGKCRFPDMEQLIEWKDLGVKVVGGCCRVGAEKIKELSILVAKLNSGYSML
;
A
#
# COMPACT_ATOMS: atom_id res chain seq x y z
N MET A 1 -15.57 -5.79 -19.38
CA MET A 1 -14.85 -6.07 -18.11
C MET A 1 -14.26 -4.80 -17.48
N LEU A 2 -13.41 -4.01 -18.16
CA LEU A 2 -12.84 -2.79 -17.55
C LEU A 2 -13.90 -1.76 -17.15
N LYS A 3 -14.92 -1.53 -18.01
CA LYS A 3 -16.02 -0.61 -17.70
C LYS A 3 -16.74 -0.94 -16.39
N VAL A 4 -16.96 -2.23 -16.10
CA VAL A 4 -17.62 -2.67 -14.86
C VAL A 4 -16.80 -2.27 -13.62
N LEU A 5 -15.47 -2.41 -13.68
CA LEU A 5 -14.58 -1.98 -12.59
C LEU A 5 -14.59 -0.45 -12.42
N VAL A 6 -14.62 0.29 -13.53
CA VAL A 6 -14.72 1.77 -13.50
C VAL A 6 -16.04 2.18 -12.84
N ASP A 7 -17.16 1.65 -13.32
CA ASP A 7 -18.49 1.93 -12.76
C ASP A 7 -18.55 1.57 -11.26
N TYR A 8 -17.93 0.45 -10.85
CA TYR A 8 -17.83 0.03 -9.45
C TYR A 8 -17.06 1.05 -8.60
N HIS A 9 -15.85 1.44 -9.01
CA HIS A 9 -15.03 2.39 -8.26
C HIS A 9 -15.68 3.78 -8.19
N MET A 10 -16.40 4.21 -9.24
CA MET A 10 -17.22 5.42 -9.20
C MET A 10 -18.34 5.32 -8.15
N GLN A 11 -19.11 4.23 -8.15
CA GLN A 11 -20.22 4.00 -7.23
C GLN A 11 -19.76 3.96 -5.76
N GLN A 12 -18.58 3.40 -5.47
CA GLN A 12 -18.03 3.37 -4.12
C GLN A 12 -17.48 4.74 -3.67
N THR A 13 -16.87 5.48 -4.60
CA THR A 13 -16.15 6.72 -4.26
C THR A 13 -17.07 7.92 -4.12
N ILE A 14 -18.10 8.06 -4.98
CA ILE A 14 -19.00 9.23 -4.99
C ILE A 14 -19.63 9.49 -3.60
N PRO A 15 -20.19 8.50 -2.87
CA PRO A 15 -20.77 8.73 -1.56
C PRO A 15 -19.75 9.23 -0.53
N LEU A 16 -18.50 8.75 -0.58
CA LEU A 16 -17.43 9.21 0.30
C LEU A 16 -17.11 10.70 0.05
N LEU A 17 -17.06 11.10 -1.21
CA LEU A 17 -16.81 12.49 -1.58
C LEU A 17 -17.99 13.41 -1.21
N GLN A 18 -19.22 12.93 -1.36
CA GLN A 18 -20.44 13.63 -0.91
C GLN A 18 -20.49 13.79 0.61
N ALA A 19 -19.94 12.83 1.36
CA ALA A 19 -19.75 12.92 2.81
C ALA A 19 -18.61 13.89 3.21
N GLY A 20 -17.90 14.47 2.25
CA GLY A 20 -16.87 15.48 2.48
C GLY A 20 -15.43 14.96 2.55
N LEU A 21 -15.20 13.66 2.35
CA LEU A 21 -13.83 13.13 2.29
C LEU A 21 -13.07 13.74 1.11
N LYS A 22 -11.79 14.06 1.33
CA LYS A 22 -10.89 14.68 0.33
C LYS A 22 -9.71 13.82 -0.06
N VAL A 23 -9.44 12.76 0.70
CA VAL A 23 -8.40 11.79 0.44
C VAL A 23 -9.00 10.40 0.54
N ILE A 24 -8.79 9.58 -0.50
CA ILE A 24 -9.32 8.22 -0.58
C ILE A 24 -8.16 7.22 -0.65
N ALA A 25 -8.26 6.15 0.14
CA ALA A 25 -7.31 5.03 0.12
C ALA A 25 -7.91 3.88 -0.70
N TYR A 26 -7.38 3.61 -1.89
CA TYR A 26 -7.75 2.41 -2.63
C TYR A 26 -6.81 1.27 -2.24
N GLU A 27 -7.23 0.47 -1.27
CA GLU A 27 -6.37 -0.54 -0.67
C GLU A 27 -6.61 -1.95 -1.19
N THR A 28 -5.59 -2.80 -1.05
CA THR A 28 -5.62 -4.22 -1.39
C THR A 28 -5.88 -4.48 -2.88
N VAL A 29 -5.48 -3.55 -3.76
CA VAL A 29 -5.67 -3.66 -5.21
C VAL A 29 -4.78 -4.80 -5.74
N PRO A 30 -5.35 -5.89 -6.28
CA PRO A 30 -4.58 -7.10 -6.60
C PRO A 30 -3.94 -7.05 -7.99
N SER A 31 -4.35 -6.13 -8.86
CA SER A 31 -3.98 -6.12 -10.28
C SER A 31 -3.76 -4.73 -10.83
N TYR A 32 -2.89 -4.61 -11.83
CA TYR A 32 -2.73 -3.39 -12.62
C TYR A 32 -4.02 -2.96 -13.31
N LYS A 33 -4.81 -3.93 -13.81
CA LYS A 33 -6.05 -3.64 -14.53
C LYS A 33 -7.07 -2.92 -13.64
N GLU A 34 -7.15 -3.29 -12.37
CA GLU A 34 -8.02 -2.62 -11.41
C GLU A 34 -7.47 -1.25 -11.02
N ALA A 35 -6.15 -1.11 -10.83
CA ALA A 35 -5.53 0.20 -10.62
C ALA A 35 -5.85 1.17 -11.79
N LEU A 36 -5.80 0.69 -13.04
CA LEU A 36 -6.20 1.50 -14.20
C LEU A 36 -7.70 1.86 -14.17
N ALA A 37 -8.56 0.97 -13.68
CA ALA A 37 -9.98 1.27 -13.51
C ALA A 37 -10.21 2.35 -12.46
N ILE A 38 -9.43 2.35 -11.37
CA ILE A 38 -9.45 3.40 -10.34
C ILE A 38 -9.08 4.76 -10.94
N LEU A 39 -8.01 4.84 -11.75
CA LEU A 39 -7.63 6.10 -12.41
C LEU A 39 -8.75 6.62 -13.32
N LYS A 40 -9.31 5.74 -14.15
CA LYS A 40 -10.43 6.09 -15.03
C LYS A 40 -11.69 6.51 -14.27
N ALA A 41 -11.94 5.90 -13.11
CA ALA A 41 -13.04 6.31 -12.24
C ALA A 41 -12.78 7.70 -11.64
N ALA A 42 -11.56 7.96 -11.16
CA ALA A 42 -11.17 9.26 -10.61
C ALA A 42 -11.36 10.39 -11.64
N ASP A 43 -10.95 10.17 -12.90
CA ASP A 43 -11.16 11.12 -13.99
C ASP A 43 -12.65 11.36 -14.31
N ALA A 44 -13.49 10.33 -14.17
CA ALA A 44 -14.91 10.37 -14.54
C ALA A 44 -15.85 10.91 -13.45
N ILE A 45 -15.43 10.90 -12.18
CA ILE A 45 -16.27 11.27 -11.02
C ILE A 45 -16.62 12.78 -11.02
N GLY A 46 -15.78 13.64 -11.61
CA GLY A 46 -16.03 15.08 -11.71
C GLY A 46 -15.82 15.87 -10.40
N TYR A 47 -15.40 15.22 -9.32
CA TYR A 47 -14.95 15.86 -8.08
C TYR A 47 -13.42 15.94 -8.04
N SER A 48 -12.87 17.01 -7.46
CA SER A 48 -11.44 17.09 -7.14
C SER A 48 -11.18 16.44 -5.78
N TYR A 49 -10.33 15.41 -5.76
CA TYR A 49 -9.89 14.72 -4.57
C TYR A 49 -8.54 14.04 -4.83
N ASN A 50 -7.82 13.79 -3.75
CA ASN A 50 -6.53 13.12 -3.78
C ASN A 50 -6.68 11.66 -3.36
N PHE A 51 -5.75 10.80 -3.75
CA PHE A 51 -5.80 9.39 -3.35
C PHE A 51 -4.44 8.72 -3.37
N TRP A 52 -4.36 7.53 -2.77
CA TRP A 52 -3.28 6.58 -3.04
C TRP A 52 -3.85 5.23 -3.44
N ILE A 53 -3.06 4.46 -4.17
CA ILE A 53 -3.40 3.08 -4.56
C ILE A 53 -2.40 2.16 -3.88
N SER A 54 -2.90 1.26 -3.04
CA SER A 54 -2.08 0.24 -2.39
C SER A 54 -2.29 -1.11 -3.04
N PHE A 55 -1.20 -1.66 -3.59
CA PHE A 55 -1.22 -3.01 -4.14
C PHE A 55 -1.12 -4.06 -3.04
N SER A 56 -1.78 -5.19 -3.27
CA SER A 56 -1.50 -6.43 -2.54
C SER A 56 -0.60 -7.35 -3.38
N CYS A 57 0.46 -7.86 -2.77
CA CYS A 57 1.51 -8.63 -3.45
C CYS A 57 1.70 -10.00 -2.80
N LYS A 58 1.87 -11.02 -3.65
CA LYS A 58 2.05 -12.41 -3.18
C LYS A 58 3.51 -12.76 -2.87
N ASN A 59 4.46 -11.96 -3.37
CA ASN A 59 5.90 -12.10 -3.17
C ASN A 59 6.61 -10.75 -3.39
N GLY A 60 7.93 -10.74 -3.26
CA GLY A 60 8.78 -9.54 -3.41
C GLY A 60 8.87 -8.93 -4.82
N LYS A 61 8.06 -9.38 -5.79
CA LYS A 61 8.13 -8.93 -7.20
C LYS A 61 6.77 -8.76 -7.87
N GLN A 62 5.76 -9.52 -7.45
CA GLN A 62 4.50 -9.64 -8.15
C GLN A 62 3.29 -9.22 -7.31
N THR A 63 2.33 -8.58 -7.96
CA THR A 63 0.97 -8.39 -7.45
C THR A 63 0.29 -9.74 -7.20
N ASN A 64 -0.82 -9.75 -6.46
CA ASN A 64 -1.63 -10.95 -6.25
C ASN A 64 -2.23 -11.51 -7.55
N HIS A 65 -2.38 -10.70 -8.59
CA HIS A 65 -2.84 -11.12 -9.91
C HIS A 65 -1.68 -11.46 -10.89
N ASN A 66 -0.46 -11.61 -10.37
CA ASN A 66 0.75 -12.10 -11.08
C ASN A 66 1.45 -11.09 -12.00
N GLU A 67 1.03 -9.83 -12.04
CA GLU A 67 1.79 -8.79 -12.75
C GLU A 67 3.08 -8.41 -12.01
N ASP A 68 4.08 -7.94 -12.75
CA ASP A 68 5.27 -7.34 -12.16
C ASP A 68 4.91 -6.02 -11.45
N PHE A 69 5.30 -5.89 -10.19
CA PHE A 69 4.94 -4.75 -9.34
C PHE A 69 5.54 -3.45 -9.87
N CYS A 70 6.82 -3.43 -10.20
CA CYS A 70 7.51 -2.25 -10.74
C CYS A 70 6.81 -1.73 -12.01
N LYS A 71 6.52 -2.63 -12.97
CA LYS A 71 5.78 -2.26 -14.20
C LYS A 71 4.35 -1.78 -13.94
N SER A 72 3.73 -2.22 -12.85
CA SER A 72 2.39 -1.77 -12.46
C SER A 72 2.46 -0.35 -11.88
N VAL A 73 3.46 -0.07 -11.05
CA VAL A 73 3.73 1.26 -10.48
C VAL A 73 4.05 2.28 -11.57
N GLU A 74 4.97 1.97 -12.48
CA GLU A 74 5.39 2.84 -13.60
C GLU A 74 4.19 3.36 -14.41
N LYS A 75 3.17 2.53 -14.61
CA LYS A 75 1.99 2.90 -15.42
C LYS A 75 0.99 3.80 -14.71
N ILE A 76 0.99 3.83 -13.37
CA ILE A 76 -0.01 4.58 -12.61
C ILE A 76 0.56 5.81 -11.89
N ALA A 77 1.86 5.84 -11.61
CA ALA A 77 2.55 6.87 -10.81
C ALA A 77 2.58 8.28 -11.45
N HIS A 78 1.93 8.48 -12.60
CA HIS A 78 1.88 9.75 -13.31
C HIS A 78 0.54 10.49 -13.16
N HIS A 79 -0.47 9.89 -12.52
CA HIS A 79 -1.76 10.53 -12.35
C HIS A 79 -1.65 11.71 -11.36
N PRO A 80 -2.11 12.92 -11.72
CA PRO A 80 -1.82 14.15 -10.97
C PRO A 80 -2.39 14.18 -9.54
N ASN A 81 -3.49 13.47 -9.28
CA ASN A 81 -4.12 13.43 -7.96
C ASN A 81 -3.61 12.29 -7.05
N ILE A 82 -2.62 11.50 -7.50
CA ILE A 82 -2.02 10.47 -6.65
C ILE A 82 -1.06 11.12 -5.66
N LEU A 83 -1.24 10.85 -4.36
CA LEU A 83 -0.36 11.29 -3.27
C LEU A 83 0.74 10.29 -2.95
N GLY A 84 0.61 9.04 -3.37
CA GLY A 84 1.55 7.99 -3.03
C GLY A 84 1.19 6.65 -3.66
N ILE A 85 2.16 5.74 -3.67
CA ILE A 85 1.98 4.35 -4.08
C ILE A 85 2.10 3.49 -2.83
N GLY A 86 1.09 2.66 -2.59
CA GLY A 86 1.05 1.86 -1.38
C GLY A 86 1.31 0.38 -1.59
N ILE A 87 1.65 -0.28 -0.49
CA ILE A 87 1.71 -1.73 -0.39
C ILE A 87 1.04 -2.12 0.92
N ASN A 88 -0.02 -2.92 0.85
CA ASN A 88 -0.73 -3.40 2.02
C ASN A 88 -1.17 -4.85 1.87
N CYS A 89 -1.69 -5.40 2.96
CA CYS A 89 -2.15 -6.79 3.03
C CYS A 89 -1.09 -7.80 2.52
N THR A 90 0.18 -7.43 2.64
CA THR A 90 1.36 -8.12 2.11
C THR A 90 2.26 -8.49 3.28
N SER A 91 2.93 -9.63 3.21
CA SER A 91 3.88 -10.04 4.26
C SER A 91 5.02 -9.01 4.40
N PRO A 92 5.42 -8.61 5.62
CA PRO A 92 6.54 -7.69 5.82
C PRO A 92 7.84 -8.13 5.11
N ASN A 93 8.09 -9.44 4.98
CA ASN A 93 9.25 -9.99 4.26
C ASN A 93 9.32 -9.61 2.77
N TYR A 94 8.21 -9.19 2.16
CA TYR A 94 8.17 -8.82 0.75
C TYR A 94 8.25 -7.31 0.52
N ILE A 95 8.11 -6.50 1.57
CA ILE A 95 8.03 -5.04 1.41
C ILE A 95 9.34 -4.47 0.87
N THR A 96 10.48 -4.75 1.51
CA THR A 96 11.79 -4.27 1.07
C THR A 96 12.07 -4.56 -0.41
N PRO A 97 11.98 -5.81 -0.91
CA PRO A 97 12.25 -6.07 -2.33
C PRO A 97 11.23 -5.39 -3.28
N LEU A 98 9.97 -5.23 -2.87
CA LEU A 98 8.98 -4.48 -3.65
C LEU A 98 9.34 -3.00 -3.74
N LEU A 99 9.68 -2.37 -2.61
CA LEU A 99 10.12 -0.97 -2.55
C LEU A 99 11.37 -0.75 -3.41
N GLN A 100 12.39 -1.60 -3.26
CA GLN A 100 13.61 -1.55 -4.07
C GLN A 100 13.29 -1.62 -5.57
N SER A 101 12.40 -2.55 -5.97
CA SER A 101 12.05 -2.75 -7.37
C SER A 101 11.36 -1.54 -8.02
N ALA A 102 10.64 -0.73 -7.25
CA ALA A 102 9.82 0.37 -7.77
C ALA A 102 10.36 1.77 -7.42
N SER A 103 11.44 1.86 -6.66
CA SER A 103 12.02 3.12 -6.16
C SER A 103 12.29 4.17 -7.26
N THR A 104 12.67 3.75 -8.46
CA THR A 104 12.87 4.64 -9.62
C THR A 104 11.60 4.90 -10.42
N SER A 105 10.63 3.98 -10.38
CA SER A 105 9.40 4.02 -11.19
C SER A 105 8.25 4.78 -10.52
N VAL A 106 8.38 5.10 -9.23
CA VAL A 106 7.35 5.78 -8.44
C VAL A 106 7.25 7.28 -8.73
N ASN A 107 8.09 7.82 -9.63
CA ASN A 107 8.03 9.21 -10.11
C ASN A 107 7.98 10.26 -8.97
N SER A 108 8.90 10.12 -7.99
CA SER A 108 8.99 10.97 -6.79
C SER A 108 7.81 10.90 -5.81
N LEU A 109 6.78 10.08 -6.08
CA LEU A 109 5.72 9.84 -5.12
C LEU A 109 6.28 9.07 -3.91
N PRO A 110 5.81 9.37 -2.69
CA PRO A 110 6.19 8.59 -1.52
C PRO A 110 5.54 7.20 -1.54
N PHE A 111 6.17 6.26 -0.84
CA PHE A 111 5.55 4.99 -0.53
C PHE A 111 4.72 5.04 0.75
N ILE A 112 3.62 4.28 0.76
CA ILE A 112 2.69 4.12 1.89
C ILE A 112 2.60 2.62 2.23
N VAL A 113 3.14 2.20 3.37
CA VAL A 113 3.35 0.79 3.68
C VAL A 113 2.57 0.37 4.92
N TYR A 114 1.71 -0.62 4.79
CA TYR A 114 0.96 -1.15 5.94
C TYR A 114 0.76 -2.67 5.79
N PRO A 115 1.79 -3.46 6.16
CA PRO A 115 1.82 -4.90 5.93
C PRO A 115 0.96 -5.68 6.93
N ASN A 116 0.83 -6.99 6.70
CA ASN A 116 0.25 -7.90 7.70
C ASN A 116 1.18 -8.05 8.92
N SER A 117 0.69 -8.67 10.00
CA SER A 117 1.46 -8.90 11.24
C SER A 117 2.75 -9.74 11.07
N GLY A 118 2.89 -10.45 9.95
CA GLY A 118 3.89 -11.51 9.74
C GLY A 118 3.32 -12.93 9.89
N GLU A 119 2.10 -13.06 10.43
CA GLU A 119 1.31 -14.30 10.36
C GLU A 119 0.97 -14.66 8.90
N VAL A 120 0.73 -15.95 8.67
CA VAL A 120 0.37 -16.49 7.35
C VAL A 120 -1.08 -16.91 7.36
N TYR A 121 -1.85 -16.40 6.41
CA TYR A 121 -3.22 -16.85 6.17
C TYR A 121 -3.22 -18.14 5.36
N GLU A 122 -3.80 -19.21 5.90
CA GLU A 122 -4.00 -20.47 5.20
C GLU A 122 -5.37 -20.48 4.52
N HIS A 123 -5.40 -20.44 3.18
CA HIS A 123 -6.65 -20.43 2.43
C HIS A 123 -7.51 -21.69 2.63
N SER A 124 -6.88 -22.86 2.81
CA SER A 124 -7.58 -24.14 2.97
C SER A 124 -8.38 -24.21 4.27
N THR A 125 -7.80 -23.74 5.37
CA THR A 125 -8.40 -23.77 6.70
C THR A 125 -9.13 -22.47 7.05
N LYS A 126 -8.94 -21.42 6.25
CA LYS A 126 -9.39 -20.04 6.49
C LYS A 126 -8.94 -19.51 7.85
N LYS A 127 -7.74 -19.91 8.28
CA LYS A 127 -7.16 -19.54 9.58
C LYS A 127 -5.82 -18.83 9.40
N TRP A 128 -5.50 -18.00 10.37
CA TRP A 128 -4.16 -17.44 10.54
C TRP A 128 -3.32 -18.41 11.37
N ARG A 129 -2.08 -18.61 10.96
CA ARG A 129 -1.06 -19.31 11.75
C ARG A 129 0.14 -18.41 11.98
N SER A 130 0.90 -18.70 13.02
CA SER A 130 2.20 -18.08 13.24
C SER A 130 3.07 -18.21 12.00
N GLY A 131 3.63 -17.10 11.54
CA GLY A 131 4.64 -17.07 10.50
C GLY A 131 6.05 -16.94 11.09
N LYS A 132 7.06 -17.05 10.24
CA LYS A 132 8.46 -16.72 10.61
C LYS A 132 8.77 -15.23 10.49
N CYS A 133 7.92 -14.50 9.75
CA CYS A 133 8.05 -13.07 9.54
C CYS A 133 7.58 -12.32 10.78
N ARG A 134 8.29 -11.25 11.13
CA ARG A 134 7.90 -10.32 12.20
C ARG A 134 7.38 -9.04 11.57
N PHE A 135 6.54 -8.34 12.31
CA PHE A 135 6.21 -6.95 12.03
C PHE A 135 7.51 -6.10 12.07
N PRO A 136 7.62 -5.01 11.28
CA PRO A 136 8.87 -4.25 11.17
C PRO A 136 9.38 -3.73 12.50
N ASP A 137 10.70 -3.84 12.67
CA ASP A 137 11.46 -3.23 13.76
C ASP A 137 12.17 -1.95 13.30
N MET A 138 13.04 -1.41 14.14
CA MET A 138 13.71 -0.14 13.86
C MET A 138 14.62 -0.20 12.63
N GLU A 139 15.34 -1.30 12.42
CA GLU A 139 16.24 -1.47 11.27
C GLU A 139 15.45 -1.48 9.97
N GLN A 140 14.35 -2.25 9.93
CA GLN A 140 13.49 -2.29 8.76
C GLN A 140 12.80 -0.94 8.49
N LEU A 141 12.43 -0.19 9.52
CA LEU A 141 11.85 1.16 9.36
C LEU A 141 12.86 2.17 8.81
N ILE A 142 14.14 2.08 9.18
CA ILE A 142 15.21 2.90 8.60
C ILE A 142 15.36 2.58 7.12
N GLU A 143 15.48 1.30 6.78
CA GLU A 143 15.58 0.85 5.38
C GLU A 143 14.39 1.35 4.54
N TRP A 144 13.16 1.19 5.05
CA TRP A 144 11.96 1.65 4.34
C TRP A 144 11.92 3.16 4.16
N LYS A 145 12.35 3.93 5.17
CA LYS A 145 12.46 5.39 5.07
C LYS A 145 13.45 5.80 3.99
N ASP A 146 14.61 5.14 3.90
CA ASP A 146 15.63 5.40 2.90
C ASP A 146 15.15 5.04 1.48
N LEU A 147 14.25 4.05 1.36
CA LEU A 147 13.58 3.68 0.12
C LEU A 147 12.37 4.58 -0.23
N GLY A 148 12.10 5.63 0.54
CA GLY A 148 11.07 6.63 0.23
C GLY A 148 9.71 6.41 0.89
N VAL A 149 9.60 5.52 1.88
CA VAL A 149 8.36 5.38 2.67
C VAL A 149 8.16 6.62 3.54
N LYS A 150 6.96 7.21 3.45
CA LYS A 150 6.54 8.35 4.29
C LYS A 150 5.41 8.04 5.25
N VAL A 151 4.66 6.97 4.99
CA VAL A 151 3.56 6.51 5.84
C VAL A 151 3.75 5.04 6.12
N VAL A 152 3.73 4.67 7.39
CA VAL A 152 3.78 3.27 7.83
C VAL A 152 2.59 2.96 8.75
N GLY A 153 2.01 1.78 8.59
CA GLY A 153 0.88 1.31 9.40
C GLY A 153 0.83 -0.21 9.47
N GLY A 154 -0.35 -0.79 9.63
CA GLY A 154 -0.57 -2.23 9.60
C GLY A 154 -1.91 -2.62 8.99
N CYS A 155 -1.99 -3.83 8.47
CA CYS A 155 -3.17 -4.40 7.83
C CYS A 155 -3.68 -5.60 8.64
N CYS A 156 -3.80 -6.79 8.04
CA CYS A 156 -4.38 -7.92 8.73
C CYS A 156 -3.56 -8.32 9.97
N ARG A 157 -4.29 -8.57 11.06
CA ARG A 157 -3.75 -9.03 12.35
C ARG A 157 -2.84 -8.02 13.06
N VAL A 158 -2.90 -6.75 12.68
CA VAL A 158 -2.22 -5.66 13.37
C VAL A 158 -3.27 -4.89 14.18
N GLY A 159 -3.20 -5.00 15.51
CA GLY A 159 -4.10 -4.30 16.44
C GLY A 159 -3.52 -3.00 16.98
N ALA A 160 -4.32 -2.30 17.79
CA ALA A 160 -3.95 -1.01 18.39
C ALA A 160 -2.64 -1.04 19.19
N GLU A 161 -2.36 -2.14 19.91
CA GLU A 161 -1.12 -2.30 20.68
C GLU A 161 0.12 -2.30 19.77
N LYS A 162 0.06 -3.04 18.65
CA LYS A 162 1.15 -3.08 17.67
C LYS A 162 1.33 -1.73 16.96
N ILE A 163 0.23 -1.02 16.69
CA ILE A 163 0.29 0.35 16.15
C ILE A 163 0.92 1.32 17.16
N LYS A 164 0.65 1.17 18.46
CA LYS A 164 1.30 1.96 19.52
C LYS A 164 2.81 1.70 19.55
N GLU A 165 3.24 0.44 19.52
CA GLU A 165 4.67 0.09 19.41
C GLU A 165 5.32 0.73 18.17
N LEU A 166 4.67 0.59 17.00
CA LEU A 166 5.12 1.19 15.75
C LEU A 166 5.26 2.71 15.85
N SER A 167 4.29 3.40 16.47
CA SER A 167 4.34 4.86 16.65
C SER A 167 5.53 5.30 17.50
N ILE A 168 5.92 4.52 18.52
CA ILE A 168 7.10 4.79 19.36
C ILE A 168 8.38 4.65 18.53
N LEU A 169 8.48 3.60 17.72
CA LEU A 169 9.62 3.40 16.81
C LEU A 169 9.73 4.54 15.78
N VAL A 170 8.61 4.93 15.16
CA VAL A 170 8.57 6.03 14.19
C VAL A 170 8.94 7.37 14.84
N ALA A 171 8.49 7.64 16.07
CA ALA A 171 8.89 8.84 16.81
C ALA A 171 10.40 8.87 17.09
N LYS A 172 11.01 7.72 17.45
CA LYS A 172 12.47 7.59 17.57
C LYS A 172 13.17 7.82 16.23
N LEU A 173 12.63 7.28 15.13
CA LEU A 173 13.22 7.41 13.80
C LEU A 173 13.21 8.86 13.30
N ASN A 174 12.16 9.61 13.64
CA ASN A 174 12.01 11.01 13.26
C ASN A 174 12.78 11.97 14.18
N SER A 175 13.22 11.54 15.36
CA SER A 175 14.07 12.34 16.26
C SER A 175 15.58 12.21 15.96
N GLY A 176 15.95 11.56 14.86
CA GLY A 176 17.35 11.45 14.42
C GLY A 176 18.09 10.23 14.96
N TYR A 177 17.38 9.19 15.41
CA TYR A 177 18.00 7.92 15.76
C TYR A 177 18.86 7.39 14.62
N SER A 178 20.12 7.04 14.93
CA SER A 178 21.08 6.40 14.04
C SER A 178 21.64 5.16 14.73
N MET A 179 21.81 4.05 14.02
CA MET A 179 22.35 2.78 14.56
C MET A 179 23.89 2.77 14.68
N LEU A 180 24.51 3.91 15.00
CA LEU A 180 25.94 3.96 15.36
C LEU A 180 26.18 3.30 16.71
#